data_AF-A0A6A6ISX6-F1
#
_entry.id   AF-A0A6A6ISX6-F1
#
_cell.length_a   1.000
_cell.length_b   1.000
_cell.length_c   1.000
_cell.angle_alpha   90.00
_cell.angle_beta   90.00
_cell.angle_gamma   90.00
#
_symmetry.space_group_name_H-M   'P 1'
#
loop_
_entity.id
_entity.type
_entity.pdbx_description
1 polymer ?
#
loop_
_entity_poly.entity_id
_entity_poly.type
_entity_poly.pdbx_seq_one_letter_code
_entity_poly.pdbx_strand_id
1 'polypeptide(L)'
;MKSVALTSALVMGGFLAGSVIGRPLAVKRDMVTEVVYVTTAIADAIVYVDQDGVPYLTMTVNRVESLTTAAIERTTSSSFVAGPTSTSVEPAPTPSAAVVPPASLVSSDPHSLVVAPQESTPTSAAAQWYTSIPAASSTPVEEPSSSAVPLPPASSVPSHTSFSAPAPEPVASSAAPAPAASAKAPEPSAPAPAPKVSTQSDGLGVTYDPYKGTPRQCQCKTSDEIAAQFEQLKSYKIVRIYGNDCGIIPVAVQQAKKNGQNLMAGIYSPNQAIDDVVNDLSDAINQYNGGSWDIISLVSVENERVNAHVLTASDAMDTVAQARVALKKVGYTGLVGAVETAPAIVGNPAICAKSDVALVNIHAFFDQHTKAEDAGKFVKSEVERVRQACPDKRVIVTESGWPHKGDNHDDAVASPEAQQAALASIRNEFQQDLFLFNAFDSLWKTDDDSTFNAEKYWGFMS
;
A
#
# COMPACT_ATOMS: atom_id res chain seq x y z
N MET A 1 58.74 -93.81 15.58
CA MET A 1 58.09 -93.07 16.68
C MET A 1 57.01 -92.19 16.06
N LYS A 2 55.79 -92.26 16.59
CA LYS A 2 54.51 -91.85 15.97
C LYS A 2 54.35 -90.32 16.01
N SER A 3 54.26 -89.67 14.86
CA SER A 3 53.05 -89.10 14.21
C SER A 3 52.28 -88.04 15.01
N VAL A 4 52.31 -86.85 14.42
CA VAL A 4 51.65 -85.59 14.80
C VAL A 4 50.14 -85.65 14.50
N ALA A 5 49.36 -85.13 15.44
CA ALA A 5 47.90 -84.97 15.49
C ALA A 5 47.66 -83.67 16.30
N LEU A 6 46.63 -82.84 16.17
CA LEU A 6 45.31 -82.78 15.50
C LEU A 6 44.89 -81.28 15.67
N THR A 7 44.13 -80.56 14.84
CA THR A 7 42.68 -80.62 14.47
C THR A 7 42.45 -79.42 13.51
N SER A 8 41.95 -79.54 12.26
CA SER A 8 40.61 -79.94 11.77
C SER A 8 39.46 -79.00 12.19
N ALA A 9 38.42 -78.69 11.40
CA ALA A 9 38.14 -78.74 9.97
C ALA A 9 36.75 -78.08 9.76
N LEU A 10 36.51 -77.62 8.55
CA LEU A 10 35.33 -76.92 8.01
C LEU A 10 34.17 -77.89 7.69
N VAL A 11 32.90 -77.55 7.96
CA VAL A 11 31.71 -78.09 7.24
C VAL A 11 30.54 -77.08 7.18
N MET A 12 29.93 -77.02 5.99
CA MET A 12 28.78 -76.23 5.52
C MET A 12 27.41 -76.49 6.18
N GLY A 13 26.50 -75.52 6.02
CA GLY A 13 25.15 -75.79 5.47
C GLY A 13 23.96 -75.14 6.18
N GLY A 14 23.13 -74.39 5.44
CA GLY A 14 21.76 -74.07 5.87
C GLY A 14 21.15 -72.78 5.30
N PHE A 15 20.47 -72.89 4.16
CA PHE A 15 19.45 -71.95 3.68
C PHE A 15 18.32 -71.78 4.71
N LEU A 16 17.86 -70.56 4.99
CA LEU A 16 16.47 -70.27 5.36
C LEU A 16 16.17 -68.78 5.11
N ALA A 17 15.19 -68.53 4.23
CA ALA A 17 14.58 -67.24 4.01
C ALA A 17 13.81 -66.79 5.26
N GLY A 18 14.04 -65.55 5.70
CA GLY A 18 13.33 -64.92 6.81
C GLY A 18 12.99 -63.48 6.48
N SER A 19 11.71 -63.23 6.23
CA SER A 19 11.12 -61.93 5.94
C SER A 19 11.39 -60.92 7.06
N VAL A 20 12.07 -59.82 6.77
CA VAL A 20 12.18 -58.69 7.71
C VAL A 20 10.95 -57.81 7.53
N ILE A 21 9.98 -57.98 8.45
CA ILE A 21 8.89 -57.04 8.64
C ILE A 21 9.49 -55.80 9.31
N GLY A 22 9.67 -54.72 8.54
CA GLY A 22 10.00 -53.41 9.10
C GLY A 22 8.86 -52.90 9.97
N ARG A 23 9.08 -52.77 11.28
CA ARG A 23 8.22 -51.94 12.15
C ARG A 23 8.71 -50.49 12.04
N PRO A 24 7.86 -49.51 11.67
CA PRO A 24 8.25 -48.12 11.72
C PRO A 24 8.34 -47.68 13.18
N LEU A 25 9.52 -47.20 13.60
CA LEU A 25 9.69 -46.52 14.88
C LEU A 25 9.00 -45.16 14.79
N ALA A 26 7.75 -45.10 15.23
CA ALA A 26 7.01 -43.87 15.45
C ALA A 26 7.55 -43.16 16.70
N VAL A 27 8.68 -42.47 16.57
CA VAL A 27 9.16 -41.51 17.58
C VAL A 27 8.49 -40.17 17.31
N LYS A 28 7.30 -39.95 17.88
CA LYS A 28 6.74 -38.60 18.02
C LYS A 28 7.64 -37.84 19.00
N ARG A 29 8.27 -36.75 18.55
CA ARG A 29 8.84 -35.75 19.44
C ARG A 29 7.72 -34.80 19.86
N ASP A 30 7.60 -34.55 21.15
CA ASP A 30 6.66 -33.56 21.65
C ASP A 30 7.09 -32.16 21.19
N MET A 31 6.16 -31.47 20.53
CA MET A 31 6.35 -30.11 20.06
C MET A 31 5.98 -29.17 21.22
N VAL A 32 6.97 -28.64 21.92
CA VAL A 32 6.75 -27.65 22.98
C VAL A 32 6.64 -26.29 22.32
N THR A 33 5.45 -25.71 22.33
CA THR A 33 5.24 -24.32 21.91
C THR A 33 5.42 -23.43 23.14
N GLU A 34 6.51 -22.67 23.19
CA GLU A 34 6.72 -21.65 24.22
C GLU A 34 6.02 -20.37 23.78
N VAL A 35 4.88 -20.05 24.39
CA VAL A 35 4.18 -18.77 24.17
C VAL A 35 4.60 -17.81 25.27
N VAL A 36 5.41 -16.82 24.92
CA VAL A 36 5.83 -15.76 25.83
C VAL A 36 4.86 -14.59 25.66
N TYR A 37 4.03 -14.34 26.67
CA TYR A 37 3.20 -13.14 26.72
C TYR A 37 3.99 -12.02 27.39
N VAL A 38 4.23 -10.93 26.65
CA VAL A 38 4.84 -9.71 27.19
C VAL A 38 3.73 -8.68 27.37
N THR A 39 3.33 -8.45 28.62
CA THR A 39 2.35 -7.41 28.95
C THR A 39 3.08 -6.08 29.10
N THR A 40 3.04 -5.24 28.06
CA THR A 40 3.50 -3.85 28.14
C THR A 40 2.34 -2.96 28.57
N ALA A 41 2.54 -2.17 29.64
CA ALA A 41 1.63 -1.10 29.99
C ALA A 41 1.84 0.06 29.01
N ILE A 42 0.79 0.39 28.24
CA ILE A 42 0.72 1.59 27.39
C ILE A 42 -0.06 2.67 28.13
N ALA A 43 0.34 3.93 27.98
CA ALA A 43 -0.25 5.04 28.75
C ALA A 43 -1.71 5.29 28.37
N ASP A 44 -2.08 5.17 27.08
CA ASP A 44 -3.43 5.42 26.60
C ASP A 44 -3.81 4.48 25.44
N ALA A 45 -5.00 3.88 25.50
CA ALA A 45 -5.61 3.10 24.42
C ALA A 45 -6.96 3.72 24.01
N ILE A 46 -7.17 3.92 22.71
CA ILE A 46 -8.43 4.36 22.13
C ILE A 46 -9.12 3.13 21.56
N VAL A 47 -10.33 2.84 22.03
CA VAL A 47 -11.18 1.77 21.51
C VAL A 47 -12.33 2.39 20.72
N TYR A 48 -12.37 2.14 19.43
CA TYR A 48 -13.47 2.52 18.55
C TYR A 48 -14.55 1.44 18.60
N VAL A 49 -15.76 1.87 18.91
CA VAL A 49 -16.95 1.03 18.96
C VAL A 49 -17.91 1.43 17.86
N ASP A 50 -18.66 0.47 17.32
CA ASP A 50 -19.74 0.74 16.38
C ASP A 50 -20.95 1.38 17.10
N GLN A 51 -22.01 1.63 16.33
CA GLN A 51 -23.27 2.21 16.83
C GLN A 51 -23.98 1.34 17.89
N ASP A 52 -23.63 0.06 17.99
CA ASP A 52 -24.17 -0.90 18.95
C ASP A 52 -23.23 -1.09 20.16
N GLY A 53 -22.11 -0.36 20.21
CA GLY A 53 -21.13 -0.41 21.28
C GLY A 53 -20.13 -1.57 21.17
N VAL A 54 -20.05 -2.24 20.02
CA VAL A 54 -19.14 -3.36 19.79
C VAL A 54 -17.77 -2.82 19.33
N PRO A 55 -16.66 -3.17 20.01
CA PRO A 55 -15.33 -2.75 19.59
C PRO A 55 -14.96 -3.31 18.22
N TYR A 56 -14.52 -2.46 17.30
CA TYR A 56 -14.02 -2.89 15.98
C TYR A 56 -12.58 -2.45 15.68
N LEU A 57 -12.03 -1.49 16.43
CA LEU A 57 -10.65 -1.05 16.29
C LEU A 57 -10.09 -0.57 17.64
N THR A 58 -8.86 -0.95 17.95
CA THR A 58 -8.13 -0.41 19.11
C THR A 58 -6.82 0.20 18.62
N MET A 59 -6.57 1.46 18.97
CA MET A 59 -5.34 2.20 18.67
C MET A 59 -4.66 2.66 19.96
N THR A 60 -3.38 3.00 19.86
CA THR A 60 -2.59 3.53 20.99
C THR A 60 -2.04 4.91 20.61
N VAL A 61 -2.09 5.85 21.54
CA VAL A 61 -1.55 7.21 21.32
C VAL A 61 -0.31 7.36 22.20
N ASN A 62 0.84 7.61 21.57
CA ASN A 62 2.16 7.76 22.18
C ASN A 62 2.75 6.50 22.84
N ARG A 63 3.91 6.06 22.34
CA ARG A 63 4.71 4.99 22.93
C ARG A 63 5.58 5.62 24.04
N VAL A 64 5.36 5.26 25.30
CA VAL A 64 6.29 5.63 26.37
C VAL A 64 7.59 4.85 26.14
N GLU A 65 8.68 5.53 25.79
CA GLU A 65 9.98 4.91 25.45
C GLU A 65 10.78 4.38 26.66
N SER A 66 10.22 4.38 27.87
CA SER A 66 10.89 3.75 29.01
C SER A 66 9.90 3.30 30.08
N LEU A 67 9.85 1.99 30.31
CA LEU A 67 9.38 1.39 31.55
C LEU A 67 10.34 0.29 31.97
N THR A 68 10.73 0.30 33.24
CA THR A 68 11.53 -0.71 33.92
C THR A 68 10.79 -2.04 33.97
N THR A 69 11.41 -3.09 33.45
CA THR A 69 10.89 -4.46 33.40
C THR A 69 10.56 -4.99 34.80
N ALA A 70 9.28 -5.21 35.09
CA ALA A 70 8.86 -5.97 36.27
C ALA A 70 8.72 -7.46 35.89
N ALA A 71 9.45 -8.28 36.66
CA ALA A 71 9.35 -9.73 36.89
C ALA A 71 8.66 -10.62 35.83
N ILE A 72 9.45 -11.53 35.23
CA ILE A 72 8.98 -12.68 34.45
C ILE A 72 8.45 -13.73 35.42
N GLU A 73 7.13 -13.96 35.46
CA GLU A 73 6.57 -15.21 35.98
C GLU A 73 6.41 -16.22 34.84
N ARG A 74 7.09 -17.37 34.98
CA ARG A 74 6.89 -18.52 34.09
C ARG A 74 5.75 -19.37 34.64
N THR A 75 4.74 -19.63 33.82
CA THR A 75 3.77 -20.68 34.09
C THR A 75 3.74 -21.66 32.93
N THR A 76 4.15 -22.91 33.21
CA THR A 76 3.95 -24.04 32.31
C THR A 76 2.56 -24.63 32.55
N SER A 77 1.72 -24.68 31.52
CA SER A 77 0.44 -25.39 31.57
C SER A 77 0.50 -26.59 30.63
N SER A 78 0.20 -27.77 31.16
CA SER A 78 0.03 -29.02 30.42
C SER A 78 -1.44 -29.43 30.51
N SER A 79 -2.11 -29.59 29.37
CA SER A 79 -3.51 -29.98 29.30
C SER A 79 -3.64 -31.51 29.31
N PHE A 80 -4.31 -32.04 30.35
CA PHE A 80 -4.80 -33.42 30.40
C PHE A 80 -6.32 -33.45 30.46
N VAL A 81 -6.92 -34.35 29.68
CA VAL A 81 -8.35 -34.70 29.73
C VAL A 81 -8.62 -35.57 30.96
N ALA A 82 -9.69 -35.25 31.69
CA ALA A 82 -9.99 -35.71 33.05
C ALA A 82 -10.47 -37.17 33.19
N GLY A 83 -10.14 -37.76 34.34
CA GLY A 83 -10.81 -38.92 34.96
C GLY A 83 -10.72 -38.80 36.50
N PRO A 84 -11.69 -39.29 37.30
CA PRO A 84 -11.99 -38.69 38.60
C PRO A 84 -11.36 -39.40 39.83
N THR A 85 -11.08 -38.56 40.85
CA THR A 85 -11.09 -38.82 42.32
C THR A 85 -9.94 -39.58 43.00
N SER A 86 -9.17 -38.88 43.86
CA SER A 86 -9.22 -39.01 45.34
C SER A 86 -8.11 -38.22 46.04
N THR A 87 -8.50 -37.60 47.15
CA THR A 87 -7.77 -36.74 48.12
C THR A 87 -6.60 -37.40 48.86
N SER A 88 -5.53 -36.65 49.14
CA SER A 88 -4.87 -36.57 50.47
C SER A 88 -3.82 -35.45 50.53
N VAL A 89 -3.69 -34.83 51.70
CA VAL A 89 -2.92 -33.61 52.03
C VAL A 89 -1.59 -33.95 52.74
N GLU A 90 -0.64 -33.00 52.70
CA GLU A 90 0.45 -32.70 53.68
C GLU A 90 1.92 -33.13 53.36
N PRO A 91 2.97 -32.50 53.97
CA PRO A 91 3.60 -31.23 53.56
C PRO A 91 5.14 -31.31 53.29
N ALA A 92 5.72 -30.15 52.93
CA ALA A 92 7.12 -29.89 52.59
C ALA A 92 8.16 -30.10 53.73
N PRO A 93 9.47 -30.15 53.36
CA PRO A 93 10.44 -29.26 54.00
C PRO A 93 11.49 -28.62 53.07
N THR A 94 12.08 -27.54 53.57
CA THR A 94 13.06 -26.60 52.97
C THR A 94 14.53 -26.96 53.37
N PRO A 95 15.59 -26.15 53.06
CA PRO A 95 16.63 -26.43 52.07
C PRO A 95 18.05 -26.68 52.65
N SER A 96 19.04 -27.00 51.80
CA SER A 96 20.46 -26.78 52.13
C SER A 96 21.34 -26.58 50.89
N ALA A 97 22.37 -25.75 51.03
CA ALA A 97 23.20 -25.10 50.01
C ALA A 97 24.63 -25.68 49.92
N ALA A 98 25.29 -25.53 48.76
CA ALA A 98 26.75 -25.26 48.60
C ALA A 98 27.09 -24.99 47.10
N VAL A 99 27.49 -23.77 46.69
CA VAL A 99 28.87 -23.24 46.50
C VAL A 99 29.72 -23.90 45.35
N VAL A 100 29.64 -23.36 44.10
CA VAL A 100 30.62 -22.45 43.38
C VAL A 100 32.13 -22.88 43.30
N PRO A 101 32.98 -22.55 42.28
CA PRO A 101 32.90 -22.41 40.79
C PRO A 101 34.21 -22.96 40.08
N PRO A 102 34.87 -22.32 39.06
CA PRO A 102 34.58 -22.18 37.63
C PRO A 102 35.75 -22.62 36.68
N ALA A 103 35.55 -22.49 35.35
CA ALA A 103 36.50 -22.02 34.29
C ALA A 103 36.13 -22.68 32.94
N SER A 104 35.61 -21.96 31.94
CA SER A 104 36.27 -21.05 30.99
C SER A 104 37.20 -21.75 29.98
N LEU A 105 36.82 -21.77 28.70
CA LEU A 105 37.48 -21.06 27.58
C LEU A 105 37.29 -21.74 26.20
N VAL A 106 36.72 -20.95 25.29
CA VAL A 106 37.19 -20.63 23.91
C VAL A 106 37.07 -21.68 22.80
N SER A 107 36.24 -21.29 21.84
CA SER A 107 36.18 -21.73 20.44
C SER A 107 36.77 -20.62 19.56
N SER A 108 37.47 -20.98 18.48
CA SER A 108 37.68 -20.14 17.29
C SER A 108 38.30 -20.95 16.13
N ASP A 109 37.48 -21.20 15.09
CA ASP A 109 37.68 -20.96 13.63
C ASP A 109 38.97 -21.43 12.89
N PRO A 110 39.01 -21.37 11.53
CA PRO A 110 38.17 -22.03 10.51
C PRO A 110 39.09 -22.67 9.42
N HIS A 111 38.56 -23.23 8.31
CA HIS A 111 39.13 -23.10 6.94
C HIS A 111 38.32 -23.84 5.85
N SER A 112 38.20 -23.16 4.70
CA SER A 112 37.50 -23.46 3.45
C SER A 112 37.98 -24.69 2.67
N LEU A 113 37.15 -25.20 1.75
CA LEU A 113 37.34 -25.06 0.29
C LEU A 113 36.22 -25.69 -0.55
N VAL A 114 36.07 -25.10 -1.74
CA VAL A 114 35.06 -25.19 -2.81
C VAL A 114 35.30 -26.39 -3.74
N VAL A 115 34.24 -27.04 -4.28
CA VAL A 115 34.08 -27.48 -5.70
C VAL A 115 32.58 -27.76 -5.98
N ALA A 116 32.05 -27.24 -7.10
CA ALA A 116 30.77 -27.56 -7.74
C ALA A 116 31.04 -28.20 -9.14
N PRO A 117 30.05 -28.54 -9.99
CA PRO A 117 28.73 -29.17 -9.81
C PRO A 117 28.59 -30.46 -10.66
N GLN A 118 27.53 -31.26 -10.46
CA GLN A 118 27.09 -32.23 -11.49
C GLN A 118 25.61 -32.03 -11.84
N GLU A 119 25.38 -31.89 -13.15
CA GLU A 119 24.09 -31.97 -13.83
C GLU A 119 23.42 -33.31 -13.60
N SER A 120 22.09 -33.29 -13.46
CA SER A 120 21.26 -34.42 -13.85
C SER A 120 19.94 -33.91 -14.43
N THR A 121 19.73 -34.27 -15.69
CA THR A 121 18.47 -34.18 -16.44
C THR A 121 17.40 -35.10 -15.85
N PRO A 122 16.11 -34.70 -15.85
CA PRO A 122 15.04 -35.68 -15.87
C PRO A 122 14.37 -35.74 -17.25
N THR A 123 14.42 -36.95 -17.82
CA THR A 123 13.68 -37.40 -19.00
C THR A 123 12.20 -37.58 -18.69
N SER A 124 11.39 -37.21 -19.67
CA SER A 124 9.95 -37.42 -19.85
C SER A 124 9.43 -38.80 -19.43
N ALA A 125 8.32 -38.81 -18.70
CA ALA A 125 7.37 -39.91 -18.69
C ALA A 125 5.94 -39.37 -18.61
N ALA A 126 5.25 -39.40 -19.74
CA ALA A 126 3.82 -39.17 -19.84
C ALA A 126 3.06 -40.31 -19.14
N ALA A 127 2.23 -39.97 -18.17
CA ALA A 127 1.21 -40.86 -17.62
C ALA A 127 -0.16 -40.25 -17.95
N GLN A 128 -0.84 -40.87 -18.92
CA GLN A 128 -2.25 -40.64 -19.19
C GLN A 128 -3.08 -41.28 -18.09
N TRP A 129 -3.92 -40.49 -17.43
CA TRP A 129 -4.98 -40.97 -16.56
C TRP A 129 -6.30 -40.55 -17.18
N TYR A 130 -6.98 -41.53 -17.77
CA TYR A 130 -8.40 -41.45 -18.07
C TYR A 130 -9.16 -41.63 -16.76
N THR A 131 -9.85 -40.59 -16.29
CA THR A 131 -10.89 -40.74 -15.28
C THR A 131 -12.21 -40.26 -15.88
N SER A 132 -13.09 -41.23 -16.09
CA SER A 132 -14.47 -41.12 -16.54
C SER A 132 -15.31 -40.24 -15.61
N ILE A 133 -15.98 -39.24 -16.17
CA ILE A 133 -17.02 -38.42 -15.54
C ILE A 133 -18.31 -39.25 -15.49
N PRO A 134 -18.94 -39.48 -14.32
CA PRO A 134 -20.34 -39.88 -14.29
C PRO A 134 -21.22 -38.63 -14.44
N ALA A 135 -22.05 -38.64 -15.49
CA ALA A 135 -23.17 -37.74 -15.64
C ALA A 135 -24.25 -38.07 -14.58
N ALA A 136 -24.72 -37.06 -13.87
CA ALA A 136 -25.96 -37.08 -13.10
C ALA A 136 -26.67 -35.74 -13.37
N SER A 137 -27.66 -35.78 -14.26
CA SER A 137 -29.10 -35.77 -13.91
C SER A 137 -29.57 -34.44 -13.34
N SER A 138 -30.13 -33.66 -14.26
CA SER A 138 -31.00 -32.52 -14.02
C SER A 138 -32.30 -32.95 -13.32
N THR A 139 -32.52 -32.43 -12.12
CA THR A 139 -33.85 -32.33 -11.52
C THR A 139 -34.30 -30.86 -11.56
N PRO A 140 -35.55 -30.55 -11.95
CA PRO A 140 -36.06 -29.19 -11.97
C PRO A 140 -36.33 -28.72 -10.54
N VAL A 141 -35.81 -27.55 -10.16
CA VAL A 141 -36.21 -26.88 -8.93
C VAL A 141 -37.41 -25.98 -9.24
N GLU A 142 -38.50 -26.27 -8.54
CA GLU A 142 -39.76 -25.55 -8.53
C GLU A 142 -39.60 -24.07 -8.14
N GLU A 143 -40.33 -23.24 -8.87
CA GLU A 143 -40.56 -21.82 -8.68
C GLU A 143 -41.55 -21.58 -7.53
N PRO A 144 -41.26 -20.76 -6.49
CA PRO A 144 -42.30 -20.24 -5.64
C PRO A 144 -42.88 -18.95 -6.22
N SER A 145 -44.15 -19.06 -6.58
CA SER A 145 -45.12 -18.01 -6.85
C SER A 145 -45.02 -16.79 -5.91
N SER A 146 -44.98 -15.61 -6.53
CA SER A 146 -45.72 -14.38 -6.21
C SER A 146 -46.35 -14.25 -4.81
N SER A 147 -45.87 -13.29 -4.03
CA SER A 147 -46.70 -12.50 -3.11
C SER A 147 -46.27 -11.04 -3.15
N ALA A 148 -47.18 -10.19 -3.62
CA ALA A 148 -47.05 -8.74 -3.68
C ALA A 148 -47.07 -8.14 -2.26
N VAL A 149 -46.10 -7.28 -1.96
CA VAL A 149 -46.08 -6.43 -0.76
C VAL A 149 -46.58 -5.03 -1.16
N PRO A 150 -47.45 -4.38 -0.38
CA PRO A 150 -48.08 -3.10 -0.77
C PRO A 150 -47.09 -1.93 -0.72
N LEU A 151 -47.22 -1.01 -1.69
CA LEU A 151 -46.51 0.27 -1.72
C LEU A 151 -46.90 1.16 -0.51
N PRO A 152 -45.94 1.93 0.05
CA PRO A 152 -46.27 2.99 1.00
C PRO A 152 -46.96 4.18 0.28
N PRO A 153 -47.91 4.87 0.94
CA PRO A 153 -48.61 6.00 0.35
C PRO A 153 -47.69 7.23 0.19
N ALA A 154 -47.92 7.96 -0.89
CA ALA A 154 -47.30 9.24 -1.20
C ALA A 154 -47.64 10.29 -0.13
N SER A 155 -46.62 10.89 0.48
CA SER A 155 -46.80 12.09 1.31
C SER A 155 -46.95 13.32 0.44
N SER A 156 -48.11 13.94 0.60
CA SER A 156 -48.57 15.18 -0.02
C SER A 156 -47.72 16.39 0.38
N VAL A 157 -47.31 17.16 -0.62
CA VAL A 157 -46.76 18.52 -0.52
C VAL A 157 -47.87 19.49 -0.06
N PRO A 158 -47.66 20.37 0.93
CA PRO A 158 -48.59 21.48 1.18
C PRO A 158 -48.37 22.59 0.16
N SER A 159 -49.45 22.95 -0.54
CA SER A 159 -49.56 24.14 -1.38
C SER A 159 -49.52 25.41 -0.54
N HIS A 160 -48.65 26.36 -0.88
CA HIS A 160 -48.81 27.75 -0.47
C HIS A 160 -49.44 28.55 -1.60
N THR A 161 -50.70 28.88 -1.38
CA THR A 161 -51.53 29.79 -2.18
C THR A 161 -50.98 31.21 -2.14
N SER A 162 -50.87 31.82 -3.31
CA SER A 162 -50.65 33.23 -3.55
C SER A 162 -51.76 34.07 -2.93
N PHE A 163 -51.41 35.19 -2.28
CA PHE A 163 -52.33 36.28 -2.00
C PHE A 163 -51.79 37.58 -2.59
N SER A 164 -52.65 38.25 -3.35
CA SER A 164 -52.39 39.45 -4.13
C SER A 164 -52.59 40.72 -3.29
N ALA A 165 -51.88 41.78 -3.68
CA ALA A 165 -51.85 43.11 -3.04
C ALA A 165 -53.19 43.89 -3.08
N PRO A 166 -53.28 44.98 -2.31
CA PRO A 166 -53.67 46.27 -2.91
C PRO A 166 -52.75 47.46 -2.53
N ALA A 167 -52.82 48.46 -3.40
CA ALA A 167 -51.97 49.64 -3.59
C ALA A 167 -52.07 50.76 -2.51
N PRO A 168 -51.11 51.70 -2.46
CA PRO A 168 -51.09 52.84 -1.52
C PRO A 168 -51.60 54.15 -2.15
N GLU A 169 -52.06 55.09 -1.32
CA GLU A 169 -52.38 56.47 -1.70
C GLU A 169 -52.19 57.45 -0.49
N PRO A 170 -52.11 58.79 -0.68
CA PRO A 170 -50.83 59.54 -0.63
C PRO A 170 -50.83 60.72 0.36
N VAL A 171 -49.65 61.24 0.77
CA VAL A 171 -49.53 62.59 1.36
C VAL A 171 -48.16 63.24 1.04
N ALA A 172 -48.18 64.57 1.00
CA ALA A 172 -47.43 65.48 0.15
C ALA A 172 -46.00 65.92 0.58
N SER A 173 -45.27 66.31 -0.47
CA SER A 173 -44.11 67.20 -0.64
C SER A 173 -43.76 68.22 0.47
N SER A 174 -42.47 68.28 0.83
CA SER A 174 -41.74 69.57 1.00
C SER A 174 -40.20 69.43 0.91
N ALA A 175 -39.65 70.15 -0.08
CA ALA A 175 -38.33 70.80 -0.21
C ALA A 175 -36.99 70.07 0.04
N ALA A 176 -36.13 70.16 -0.98
CA ALA A 176 -34.72 69.76 -1.03
C ALA A 176 -33.74 70.75 -0.34
N PRO A 177 -32.49 70.31 -0.08
CA PRO A 177 -31.34 70.98 -0.68
C PRO A 177 -30.41 70.02 -1.46
N ALA A 178 -29.69 70.58 -2.43
CA ALA A 178 -28.85 69.92 -3.43
C ALA A 178 -27.40 69.61 -2.94
N PRO A 179 -26.47 69.11 -3.77
CA PRO A 179 -25.96 67.74 -3.69
C PRO A 179 -24.47 67.64 -3.29
N ALA A 180 -24.10 66.58 -2.57
CA ALA A 180 -22.70 66.16 -2.47
C ALA A 180 -22.45 65.02 -3.48
N ALA A 181 -21.45 65.23 -4.34
CA ALA A 181 -21.03 64.31 -5.38
C ALA A 181 -20.56 62.97 -4.78
N SER A 182 -21.23 61.86 -5.13
CA SER A 182 -20.74 60.51 -4.90
C SER A 182 -20.28 59.90 -6.22
N ALA A 183 -19.03 59.45 -6.20
CA ALA A 183 -18.33 58.82 -7.30
C ALA A 183 -19.05 57.56 -7.82
N LYS A 184 -18.98 57.37 -9.14
CA LYS A 184 -19.36 56.15 -9.84
C LYS A 184 -18.69 54.93 -9.18
N ALA A 185 -19.50 53.94 -8.79
CA ALA A 185 -19.01 52.60 -8.49
C ALA A 185 -18.40 51.97 -9.75
N PRO A 186 -17.21 51.37 -9.70
CA PRO A 186 -16.64 50.67 -10.85
C PRO A 186 -17.41 49.37 -11.08
N GLU A 187 -17.69 49.14 -12.36
CA GLU A 187 -18.31 47.94 -12.93
C GLU A 187 -17.44 46.70 -12.63
N PRO A 188 -18.01 45.50 -12.43
CA PRO A 188 -17.22 44.31 -12.10
C PRO A 188 -16.35 43.94 -13.30
N SER A 189 -15.03 44.03 -13.12
CA SER A 189 -14.06 43.56 -14.10
C SER A 189 -14.28 42.07 -14.41
N ALA A 190 -14.36 41.74 -15.69
CA ALA A 190 -14.40 40.37 -16.19
C ALA A 190 -13.26 39.52 -15.57
N PRO A 191 -13.46 38.20 -15.37
CA PRO A 191 -12.43 37.33 -14.84
C PRO A 191 -11.15 37.44 -15.67
N ALA A 192 -10.02 37.67 -15.00
CA ALA A 192 -8.72 37.66 -15.64
C ALA A 192 -8.49 36.30 -16.32
N PRO A 193 -7.85 36.24 -17.51
CA PRO A 193 -7.50 34.98 -18.13
C PRO A 193 -6.62 34.17 -17.17
N ALA A 194 -6.92 32.88 -17.03
CA ALA A 194 -6.11 31.96 -16.25
C ALA A 194 -4.63 32.06 -16.69
N PRO A 195 -3.67 32.02 -15.73
CA PRO A 195 -2.26 32.02 -16.08
C PRO A 195 -1.96 30.83 -16.99
N LYS A 196 -1.37 31.11 -18.15
CA LYS A 196 -0.84 30.09 -19.06
C LYS A 196 0.41 29.47 -18.43
N VAL A 197 0.25 28.60 -17.45
CA VAL A 197 1.29 27.62 -17.13
C VAL A 197 1.21 26.59 -18.26
N SER A 198 2.28 26.46 -19.04
CA SER A 198 2.39 25.38 -20.05
C SER A 198 2.51 24.06 -19.28
N THR A 199 1.38 23.46 -18.95
CA THR A 199 1.29 22.29 -18.07
C THR A 199 1.31 20.97 -18.84
N GLN A 200 1.47 20.97 -20.16
CA GLN A 200 1.66 19.72 -20.88
C GLN A 200 3.00 19.12 -20.45
N SER A 201 2.93 17.98 -19.76
CA SER A 201 4.11 17.19 -19.48
C SER A 201 4.55 16.61 -20.82
N ASP A 202 5.64 17.08 -21.38
CA ASP A 202 6.20 16.50 -22.59
C ASP A 202 6.71 15.08 -22.25
N GLY A 203 5.88 14.05 -22.44
CA GLY A 203 6.25 12.68 -22.13
C GLY A 203 5.68 12.14 -20.82
N LEU A 204 5.88 10.83 -20.63
CA LEU A 204 5.48 10.11 -19.42
C LEU A 204 6.40 10.46 -18.24
N GLY A 205 5.81 10.47 -17.05
CA GLY A 205 6.53 10.51 -15.79
C GLY A 205 6.90 9.12 -15.30
N VAL A 206 7.68 9.07 -14.23
CA VAL A 206 8.03 7.84 -13.50
C VAL A 206 7.97 8.08 -12.00
N THR A 207 7.48 7.11 -11.24
CA THR A 207 7.49 7.18 -9.77
C THR A 207 8.84 6.72 -9.21
N TYR A 208 9.21 7.23 -8.04
CA TYR A 208 10.46 6.87 -7.39
C TYR A 208 10.28 6.62 -5.90
N ASP A 209 10.87 5.52 -5.43
CA ASP A 209 10.84 5.05 -4.05
C ASP A 209 12.25 5.18 -3.42
N PRO A 210 12.43 5.94 -2.33
CA PRO A 210 13.73 6.15 -1.69
C PRO A 210 14.16 5.04 -0.73
N TYR A 211 13.36 4.00 -0.51
CA TYR A 211 13.65 2.97 0.48
C TYR A 211 14.36 1.76 -0.13
N LYS A 212 15.05 1.00 0.71
CA LYS A 212 15.71 -0.27 0.37
C LYS A 212 15.55 -1.25 1.52
N GLY A 213 16.00 -2.48 1.30
CA GLY A 213 15.99 -3.54 2.31
C GLY A 213 14.78 -4.46 2.15
N THR A 214 14.25 -4.92 3.29
CA THR A 214 13.18 -5.94 3.34
C THR A 214 12.05 -5.49 4.27
N PRO A 215 10.88 -6.16 4.31
CA PRO A 215 9.77 -5.77 5.20
C PRO A 215 10.14 -5.71 6.67
N ARG A 216 11.12 -6.52 7.09
CA ARG A 216 11.61 -6.58 8.46
C ARG A 216 12.75 -5.60 8.74
N GLN A 217 13.35 -5.05 7.69
CA GLN A 217 14.55 -4.20 7.76
C GLN A 217 14.46 -3.13 6.67
N CYS A 218 13.47 -2.23 6.80
CA CYS A 218 13.35 -1.08 5.92
C CYS A 218 14.48 -0.08 6.25
N GLN A 219 15.17 0.39 5.22
CA GLN A 219 16.26 1.35 5.32
C GLN A 219 16.10 2.42 4.25
N CYS A 220 16.62 3.61 4.53
CA CYS A 220 16.74 4.65 3.51
C CYS A 220 17.91 4.37 2.57
N LYS A 221 17.71 4.61 1.27
CA LYS A 221 18.83 4.77 0.34
C LYS A 221 19.66 5.98 0.75
N THR A 222 20.97 5.91 0.53
CA THR A 222 21.86 7.07 0.70
C THR A 222 21.65 8.07 -0.43
N SER A 223 22.08 9.32 -0.24
CA SER A 223 22.01 10.33 -1.30
C SER A 223 22.74 9.89 -2.59
N ASP A 224 23.85 9.17 -2.46
CA ASP A 224 24.60 8.65 -3.60
C ASP A 224 23.85 7.52 -4.33
N GLU A 225 23.19 6.61 -3.60
CA GLU A 225 22.33 5.59 -4.20
C GLU A 225 21.15 6.21 -4.94
N ILE A 226 20.51 7.23 -4.35
CA ILE A 226 19.41 7.97 -4.98
C ILE A 226 19.91 8.69 -6.24
N ALA A 227 21.06 9.38 -6.17
CA ALA A 227 21.64 10.06 -7.31
C ALA A 227 22.00 9.11 -8.46
N ALA A 228 22.57 7.95 -8.14
CA ALA A 228 22.89 6.92 -9.12
C ALA A 228 21.63 6.35 -9.80
N GLN A 229 20.52 6.22 -9.08
CA GLN A 229 19.26 5.77 -9.65
C GLN A 229 18.59 6.87 -10.51
N PHE A 230 18.61 8.12 -10.08
CA PHE A 230 18.12 9.25 -10.90
C PHE A 230 18.86 9.39 -12.23
N GLU A 231 20.16 9.07 -12.27
CA GLU A 231 20.95 9.05 -13.51
C GLU A 231 20.39 8.06 -14.55
N GLN A 232 19.75 6.97 -14.10
CA GLN A 232 19.11 5.99 -14.99
C GLN A 232 17.74 6.45 -15.50
N LEU A 233 17.12 7.45 -14.85
CA LEU A 233 15.78 7.93 -15.16
C LEU A 233 15.75 9.09 -16.17
N LYS A 234 16.89 9.49 -16.75
CA LYS A 234 17.03 10.66 -17.65
C LYS A 234 16.11 10.67 -18.86
N SER A 235 15.62 9.50 -19.29
CA SER A 235 14.66 9.39 -20.39
C SER A 235 13.26 9.90 -20.02
N TYR A 236 12.93 9.96 -18.73
CA TYR A 236 11.66 10.48 -18.21
C TYR A 236 11.77 11.98 -17.93
N LYS A 237 10.74 12.76 -18.30
CA LYS A 237 10.77 14.22 -18.09
C LYS A 237 10.38 14.62 -16.68
N ILE A 238 9.60 13.80 -15.98
CA ILE A 238 9.10 14.10 -14.65
C ILE A 238 9.31 12.89 -13.75
N VAL A 239 9.88 13.12 -12.56
CA VAL A 239 9.98 12.11 -11.50
C VAL A 239 9.00 12.46 -10.39
N ARG A 240 8.14 11.51 -10.01
CA ARG A 240 7.23 11.66 -8.87
C ARG A 240 7.90 11.17 -7.59
N ILE A 241 7.86 12.01 -6.56
CA ILE A 241 8.25 11.70 -5.18
C ILE A 241 7.05 11.90 -4.26
N TYR A 242 6.97 11.15 -3.16
CA TYR A 242 5.75 11.05 -2.35
C TYR A 242 5.72 11.99 -1.13
N GLY A 243 6.87 12.50 -0.72
CA GLY A 243 7.07 13.26 0.51
C GLY A 243 8.55 13.51 0.74
N ASN A 244 8.94 13.85 1.98
CA ASN A 244 10.37 13.97 2.36
C ASN A 244 10.92 12.74 3.09
N ASP A 245 10.28 11.59 2.95
CA ASP A 245 10.82 10.38 3.57
C ASP A 245 12.23 10.11 3.06
N CYS A 246 13.10 9.65 3.97
CA CYS A 246 14.51 9.44 3.69
C CYS A 246 15.29 10.68 3.22
N GLY A 247 14.75 11.90 3.45
CA GLY A 247 15.42 13.14 3.03
C GLY A 247 15.57 13.25 1.51
N ILE A 248 14.63 12.66 0.76
CA ILE A 248 14.72 12.59 -0.71
C ILE A 248 14.64 13.96 -1.38
N ILE A 249 13.90 14.92 -0.83
CA ILE A 249 13.61 16.21 -1.49
C ILE A 249 14.86 16.95 -1.98
N PRO A 250 15.87 17.25 -1.13
CA PRO A 250 17.07 17.95 -1.59
C PRO A 250 17.81 17.20 -2.70
N VAL A 251 17.88 15.87 -2.61
CA VAL A 251 18.55 15.04 -3.63
C VAL A 251 17.74 15.04 -4.93
N ALA A 252 16.42 14.89 -4.87
CA ALA A 252 15.56 14.90 -6.04
C ALA A 252 15.61 16.24 -6.78
N VAL A 253 15.56 17.38 -6.08
CA VAL A 253 15.67 18.71 -6.69
C VAL A 253 17.03 18.88 -7.38
N GLN A 254 18.11 18.49 -6.70
CA GLN A 254 19.46 18.56 -7.27
C GLN A 254 19.60 17.70 -8.54
N GLN A 255 19.13 16.46 -8.51
CA GLN A 255 19.25 15.54 -9.64
C GLN A 255 18.31 15.90 -10.78
N ALA A 256 17.08 16.34 -10.50
CA ALA A 256 16.16 16.83 -11.52
C ALA A 256 16.77 18.02 -12.27
N LYS A 257 17.38 18.98 -11.56
CA LYS A 257 18.08 20.11 -12.18
C LYS A 257 19.25 19.65 -13.05
N LYS A 258 20.08 18.75 -12.53
CA LYS A 258 21.23 18.16 -13.25
C LYS A 258 20.80 17.46 -14.53
N ASN A 259 19.67 16.77 -14.51
CA ASN A 259 19.19 15.94 -15.61
C ASN A 259 18.26 16.67 -16.59
N GLY A 260 17.88 17.93 -16.30
CA GLY A 260 16.87 18.64 -17.09
C GLY A 260 15.48 18.01 -16.99
N GLN A 261 15.15 17.49 -15.81
CA GLN A 261 13.85 16.91 -15.46
C GLN A 261 13.10 17.86 -14.53
N ASN A 262 11.79 17.66 -14.44
CA ASN A 262 10.95 18.25 -13.41
C ASN A 262 10.56 17.21 -12.36
N LEU A 263 9.93 17.67 -11.29
CA LEU A 263 9.37 16.84 -10.24
C LEU A 263 7.86 17.00 -10.14
N MET A 264 7.18 15.90 -9.84
CA MET A 264 5.90 15.92 -9.15
C MET A 264 6.21 15.69 -7.67
N ALA A 265 6.05 16.73 -6.85
CA ALA A 265 6.32 16.64 -5.42
C ALA A 265 5.07 16.14 -4.68
N GLY A 266 5.27 15.34 -3.64
CA GLY A 266 4.21 14.85 -2.77
C GLY A 266 4.30 15.46 -1.38
N ILE A 267 3.15 15.63 -0.73
CA ILE A 267 3.01 15.93 0.69
C ILE A 267 2.15 14.81 1.28
N TYR A 268 2.76 13.81 1.91
CA TYR A 268 2.03 12.62 2.39
C TYR A 268 1.32 12.88 3.73
N SER A 269 0.35 13.80 3.72
CA SER A 269 -0.48 14.12 4.87
C SER A 269 -1.60 13.07 5.05
N PRO A 270 -2.03 12.71 6.28
CA PRO A 270 -1.63 13.27 7.58
C PRO A 270 -0.35 12.66 8.18
N ASN A 271 0.32 11.73 7.47
CA ASN A 271 1.54 11.09 7.97
C ASN A 271 2.72 12.07 8.10
N GLN A 272 2.73 13.12 7.28
CA GLN A 272 3.70 14.21 7.31
C GLN A 272 2.99 15.54 7.57
N ALA A 273 3.64 16.40 8.38
CA ALA A 273 3.18 17.77 8.57
C ALA A 273 3.39 18.57 7.28
N ILE A 274 2.34 19.27 6.85
CA ILE A 274 2.32 20.04 5.60
C ILE A 274 3.45 21.09 5.59
N ASP A 275 3.57 21.86 6.68
CA ASP A 275 4.54 22.96 6.74
C ASP A 275 5.98 22.45 6.69
N ASP A 276 6.28 21.27 7.28
CA ASP A 276 7.63 20.68 7.24
C ASP A 276 8.03 20.33 5.80
N VAL A 277 7.17 19.60 5.08
CA VAL A 277 7.45 19.20 3.68
C VAL A 277 7.54 20.44 2.77
N VAL A 278 6.69 21.44 2.99
CA VAL A 278 6.73 22.69 2.21
C VAL A 278 8.01 23.48 2.47
N ASN A 279 8.49 23.53 3.71
CA ASN A 279 9.76 24.17 4.05
C ASN A 279 10.93 23.40 3.43
N ASP A 280 10.94 22.07 3.49
CA ASP A 280 11.98 21.23 2.86
C ASP A 280 12.03 21.43 1.33
N LEU A 281 10.88 21.54 0.66
CA LEU A 281 10.80 21.89 -0.76
C LEU A 281 11.38 23.28 -1.02
N SER A 282 10.96 24.28 -0.24
CA SER A 282 11.43 25.67 -0.37
C SER A 282 12.94 25.76 -0.20
N ASP A 283 13.50 25.14 0.84
CA ASP A 283 14.93 25.16 1.13
C ASP A 283 15.73 24.46 0.03
N ALA A 284 15.28 23.29 -0.43
CA ALA A 284 15.93 22.58 -1.53
C ALA A 284 15.90 23.38 -2.84
N ILE A 285 14.77 24.02 -3.16
CA ILE A 285 14.62 24.83 -4.39
C ILE A 285 15.47 26.10 -4.32
N ASN A 286 15.54 26.75 -3.17
CA ASN A 286 16.45 27.88 -2.95
C ASN A 286 17.91 27.47 -3.11
N GLN A 287 18.29 26.33 -2.51
CA GLN A 287 19.66 25.84 -2.52
C GLN A 287 20.12 25.34 -3.90
N TYR A 288 19.28 24.57 -4.61
CA TYR A 288 19.70 23.81 -5.80
C TYR A 288 19.09 24.31 -7.11
N ASN A 289 18.02 25.12 -7.07
CA ASN A 289 17.39 25.69 -8.27
C ASN A 289 17.22 27.22 -8.20
N GLY A 290 17.98 27.91 -7.34
CA GLY A 290 18.01 29.37 -7.26
C GLY A 290 16.67 30.02 -6.89
N GLY A 291 15.82 29.30 -6.15
CA GLY A 291 14.49 29.77 -5.75
C GLY A 291 13.42 29.66 -6.83
N SER A 292 13.75 29.11 -8.01
CA SER A 292 12.80 28.94 -9.10
C SER A 292 11.93 27.70 -8.89
N TRP A 293 10.62 27.88 -8.84
CA TRP A 293 9.66 26.79 -8.69
C TRP A 293 9.31 26.07 -10.02
N ASP A 294 9.92 26.47 -11.14
CA ASP A 294 9.71 25.86 -12.47
C ASP A 294 10.11 24.36 -12.54
N ILE A 295 10.98 23.92 -11.63
CA ILE A 295 11.35 22.52 -11.47
C ILE A 295 10.22 21.64 -10.90
N ILE A 296 9.20 22.23 -10.27
CA ILE A 296 8.03 21.50 -9.74
C ILE A 296 6.85 21.66 -10.71
N SER A 297 6.50 20.57 -11.40
CA SER A 297 5.38 20.58 -12.36
C SER A 297 4.01 20.60 -11.68
N LEU A 298 3.87 19.86 -10.58
CA LEU A 298 2.67 19.81 -9.76
C LEU A 298 3.00 19.28 -8.35
N VAL A 299 2.14 19.59 -7.38
CA VAL A 299 2.22 19.05 -6.02
C VAL A 299 0.99 18.20 -5.72
N SER A 300 1.20 16.91 -5.41
CA SER A 300 0.15 16.08 -4.82
C SER A 300 0.12 16.26 -3.31
N VAL A 301 -1.07 16.32 -2.76
CA VAL A 301 -1.30 16.35 -1.32
C VAL A 301 -2.07 15.10 -0.99
N GLU A 302 -1.55 14.33 -0.04
CA GLU A 302 -1.98 12.97 0.28
C GLU A 302 -1.78 11.95 -0.88
N ASN A 303 -2.00 10.66 -0.58
CA ASN A 303 -2.07 9.59 -1.57
C ASN A 303 -3.01 8.47 -1.09
N GLU A 304 -4.18 8.36 -1.71
CA GLU A 304 -5.23 7.36 -1.48
C GLU A 304 -5.78 7.33 -0.04
N ARG A 305 -5.83 8.47 0.64
CA ARG A 305 -6.29 8.50 2.04
C ARG A 305 -7.80 8.33 2.16
N VAL A 306 -8.58 8.70 1.16
CA VAL A 306 -10.03 8.45 1.10
C VAL A 306 -10.29 6.98 0.76
N ASN A 307 -9.59 6.43 -0.23
CA ASN A 307 -9.65 5.00 -0.55
C ASN A 307 -9.28 4.13 0.67
N ALA A 308 -8.24 4.51 1.41
CA ALA A 308 -7.81 3.82 2.62
C ALA A 308 -8.69 4.10 3.85
N HIS A 309 -9.77 4.87 3.72
CA HIS A 309 -10.67 5.29 4.80
C HIS A 309 -9.98 6.03 5.96
N VAL A 310 -8.83 6.65 5.70
CA VAL A 310 -8.10 7.48 6.67
C VAL A 310 -8.68 8.89 6.74
N LEU A 311 -9.11 9.43 5.60
CA LEU A 311 -9.75 10.74 5.49
C LEU A 311 -11.13 10.61 4.84
N THR A 312 -12.08 11.45 5.25
CA THR A 312 -13.26 11.67 4.40
C THR A 312 -12.87 12.52 3.18
N ALA A 313 -13.71 12.50 2.13
CA ALA A 313 -13.51 13.38 0.98
C ALA A 313 -13.43 14.87 1.37
N SER A 314 -14.18 15.29 2.39
CA SER A 314 -14.11 16.66 2.91
C SER A 314 -12.78 16.96 3.58
N ASP A 315 -12.28 16.05 4.41
CA ASP A 315 -11.00 16.21 5.12
C ASP A 315 -9.81 16.24 4.14
N ALA A 316 -9.85 15.41 3.10
CA ALA A 316 -8.85 15.47 2.01
C ALA A 316 -8.85 16.85 1.32
N MET A 317 -10.03 17.42 1.07
CA MET A 317 -10.16 18.76 0.48
C MET A 317 -9.69 19.89 1.41
N ASP A 318 -9.89 19.74 2.72
CA ASP A 318 -9.36 20.70 3.69
C ASP A 318 -7.83 20.58 3.80
N THR A 319 -7.28 19.37 3.73
CA THR A 319 -5.83 19.12 3.64
C THR A 319 -5.22 19.78 2.40
N VAL A 320 -5.84 19.62 1.21
CA VAL A 320 -5.41 20.29 -0.03
C VAL A 320 -5.44 21.81 0.12
N ALA A 321 -6.47 22.36 0.75
CA ALA A 321 -6.58 23.80 0.97
C ALA A 321 -5.49 24.34 1.90
N GLN A 322 -5.17 23.61 2.98
CA GLN A 322 -4.07 23.95 3.89
C GLN A 322 -2.71 23.91 3.18
N ALA A 323 -2.43 22.85 2.44
CA ALA A 323 -1.20 22.72 1.65
C ALA A 323 -1.05 23.85 0.63
N ARG A 324 -2.14 24.22 -0.06
CA ARG A 324 -2.15 25.34 -1.00
C ARG A 324 -1.80 26.67 -0.32
N VAL A 325 -2.26 26.90 0.91
CA VAL A 325 -1.91 28.10 1.69
C VAL A 325 -0.42 28.09 2.06
N ALA A 326 0.10 26.97 2.55
CA ALA A 326 1.51 26.82 2.90
C ALA A 326 2.43 27.02 1.67
N LEU A 327 2.14 26.33 0.57
CA LEU A 327 2.86 26.44 -0.70
C LEU A 327 2.91 27.88 -1.24
N LYS A 328 1.79 28.61 -1.15
CA LYS A 328 1.73 30.02 -1.58
C LYS A 328 2.63 30.93 -0.73
N LYS A 329 2.79 30.66 0.57
CA LYS A 329 3.67 31.45 1.46
C LYS A 329 5.13 31.37 1.03
N VAL A 330 5.55 30.23 0.47
CA VAL A 330 6.92 30.00 -0.03
C VAL A 330 7.08 30.29 -1.52
N GLY A 331 6.04 30.86 -2.17
CA GLY A 331 6.08 31.32 -3.55
C GLY A 331 5.60 30.33 -4.61
N TYR A 332 5.19 29.12 -4.23
CA TYR A 332 4.61 28.16 -5.18
C TYR A 332 3.16 28.52 -5.52
N THR A 333 2.87 28.62 -6.83
CA THR A 333 1.53 28.94 -7.36
C THR A 333 1.07 27.97 -8.44
N GLY A 334 1.76 26.84 -8.59
CA GLY A 334 1.44 25.80 -9.56
C GLY A 334 0.25 24.92 -9.15
N LEU A 335 0.10 23.80 -9.85
CA LEU A 335 -1.02 22.87 -9.68
C LEU A 335 -0.89 22.09 -8.37
N VAL A 336 -2.00 21.98 -7.64
CA VAL A 336 -2.13 21.20 -6.41
C VAL A 336 -3.40 20.34 -6.46
N GLY A 337 -3.31 19.08 -6.06
CA GLY A 337 -4.46 18.19 -6.01
C GLY A 337 -4.28 16.99 -5.07
N ALA A 338 -5.40 16.38 -4.72
CA ALA A 338 -5.48 15.10 -4.02
C ALA A 338 -5.26 13.94 -5.01
N VAL A 339 -4.59 12.87 -4.59
CA VAL A 339 -4.36 11.64 -5.37
C VAL A 339 -5.20 10.52 -4.78
N GLU A 340 -6.05 9.90 -5.59
CA GLU A 340 -6.92 8.80 -5.15
C GLU A 340 -7.00 7.68 -6.19
N THR A 341 -7.60 6.54 -5.83
CA THR A 341 -7.95 5.53 -6.83
C THR A 341 -9.08 6.05 -7.73
N ALA A 342 -9.15 5.58 -8.98
CA ALA A 342 -10.26 5.95 -9.88
C ALA A 342 -11.65 5.65 -9.26
N PRO A 343 -11.90 4.48 -8.63
CA PRO A 343 -13.15 4.23 -7.91
C PRO A 343 -13.42 5.23 -6.78
N ALA A 344 -12.40 5.60 -5.99
CA ALA A 344 -12.57 6.55 -4.90
C ALA A 344 -12.97 7.95 -5.38
N ILE A 345 -12.38 8.45 -6.47
CA ILE A 345 -12.79 9.72 -7.08
C ILE A 345 -14.19 9.63 -7.68
N VAL A 346 -14.50 8.57 -8.42
CA VAL A 346 -15.82 8.40 -9.04
C VAL A 346 -16.93 8.31 -7.98
N GLY A 347 -16.65 7.65 -6.85
CA GLY A 347 -17.57 7.59 -5.70
C GLY A 347 -17.64 8.90 -4.90
N ASN A 348 -16.62 9.75 -4.99
CA ASN A 348 -16.50 10.99 -4.22
C ASN A 348 -16.06 12.18 -5.11
N PRO A 349 -16.88 12.61 -6.10
CA PRO A 349 -16.48 13.66 -7.05
C PRO A 349 -16.20 15.02 -6.40
N ALA A 350 -16.62 15.23 -5.14
CA ALA A 350 -16.26 16.41 -4.35
C ALA A 350 -14.74 16.62 -4.20
N ILE A 351 -13.93 15.55 -4.31
CA ILE A 351 -12.46 15.58 -4.29
C ILE A 351 -11.90 16.43 -5.45
N CYS A 352 -12.65 16.57 -6.54
CA CYS A 352 -12.25 17.39 -7.68
C CYS A 352 -12.50 18.88 -7.46
N ALA A 353 -13.32 19.28 -6.48
CA ALA A 353 -13.74 20.67 -6.33
C ALA A 353 -12.58 21.60 -5.92
N LYS A 354 -11.69 21.17 -5.02
CA LYS A 354 -10.54 21.98 -4.54
C LYS A 354 -9.18 21.57 -5.15
N SER A 355 -9.17 20.52 -5.97
CA SER A 355 -8.00 20.11 -6.75
C SER A 355 -7.95 20.86 -8.08
N ASP A 356 -6.77 21.31 -8.52
CA ASP A 356 -6.63 21.98 -9.83
C ASP A 356 -6.74 20.99 -10.99
N VAL A 357 -6.34 19.74 -10.73
CA VAL A 357 -6.34 18.59 -11.63
C VAL A 357 -6.88 17.37 -10.87
N ALA A 358 -7.43 16.39 -11.59
CA ALA A 358 -7.81 15.11 -11.00
C ALA A 358 -6.61 14.16 -11.10
N LEU A 359 -6.03 13.80 -9.95
CA LEU A 359 -4.88 12.91 -9.89
C LEU A 359 -5.35 11.52 -9.46
N VAL A 360 -5.02 10.50 -10.25
CA VAL A 360 -5.54 9.15 -10.02
C VAL A 360 -4.50 8.06 -10.15
N ASN A 361 -4.51 7.11 -9.22
CA ASN A 361 -3.77 5.86 -9.35
C ASN A 361 -4.68 4.81 -10.02
N ILE A 362 -4.18 4.17 -11.08
CA ILE A 362 -4.95 3.21 -11.88
C ILE A 362 -4.04 2.04 -12.29
N HIS A 363 -4.27 0.88 -11.70
CA HIS A 363 -3.52 -0.34 -11.98
C HIS A 363 -4.43 -1.41 -12.57
N ALA A 364 -4.24 -1.68 -13.86
CA ALA A 364 -4.98 -2.72 -14.58
C ALA A 364 -4.76 -4.13 -14.00
N PHE A 365 -3.63 -4.37 -13.33
CA PHE A 365 -3.33 -5.65 -12.70
C PHE A 365 -4.44 -6.09 -11.75
N PHE A 366 -5.00 -5.20 -10.93
CA PHE A 366 -6.03 -5.55 -9.94
C PHE A 366 -7.43 -5.79 -10.53
N ASP A 367 -7.62 -5.62 -11.84
CA ASP A 367 -8.89 -5.93 -12.50
C ASP A 367 -8.94 -7.41 -12.92
N GLN A 368 -10.05 -8.08 -12.60
CA GLN A 368 -10.22 -9.52 -12.82
C GLN A 368 -10.35 -9.91 -14.30
N HIS A 369 -10.57 -8.95 -15.20
CA HIS A 369 -10.89 -9.19 -16.61
C HIS A 369 -9.89 -8.56 -17.56
N THR A 370 -8.78 -8.04 -17.03
CA THR A 370 -7.78 -7.33 -17.82
C THR A 370 -6.51 -8.15 -17.93
N LYS A 371 -6.17 -8.51 -19.17
CA LYS A 371 -4.86 -9.08 -19.50
C LYS A 371 -3.82 -7.97 -19.63
N ALA A 372 -2.56 -8.33 -19.45
CA ALA A 372 -1.44 -7.40 -19.54
C ALA A 372 -1.42 -6.61 -20.85
N GLU A 373 -1.63 -7.25 -22.00
CA GLU A 373 -1.68 -6.59 -23.31
C GLU A 373 -2.81 -5.55 -23.47
N ASP A 374 -3.84 -5.60 -22.63
CA ASP A 374 -4.97 -4.68 -22.64
C ASP A 374 -4.90 -3.61 -21.53
N ALA A 375 -3.84 -3.61 -20.71
CA ALA A 375 -3.67 -2.70 -19.58
C ALA A 375 -3.84 -1.21 -19.96
N GLY A 376 -3.27 -0.77 -21.08
CA GLY A 376 -3.39 0.62 -21.53
C GLY A 376 -4.84 1.02 -21.84
N LYS A 377 -5.61 0.13 -22.46
CA LYS A 377 -7.02 0.38 -22.79
C LYS A 377 -7.87 0.46 -21.53
N PHE A 378 -7.63 -0.42 -20.56
CA PHE A 378 -8.28 -0.39 -19.26
C PHE A 378 -8.00 0.95 -18.53
N VAL A 379 -6.73 1.34 -18.44
CA VAL A 379 -6.35 2.60 -17.78
C VAL A 379 -7.05 3.78 -18.46
N LYS A 380 -7.13 3.79 -19.79
CA LYS A 380 -7.84 4.82 -20.54
C LYS A 380 -9.35 4.83 -20.25
N SER A 381 -10.01 3.68 -20.15
CA SER A 381 -11.44 3.65 -19.79
C SER A 381 -11.69 4.18 -18.39
N GLU A 382 -10.81 3.88 -17.43
CA GLU A 382 -10.92 4.41 -16.07
C GLU A 382 -10.70 5.94 -16.05
N VAL A 383 -9.78 6.46 -16.86
CA VAL A 383 -9.61 7.90 -17.07
C VAL A 383 -10.92 8.54 -17.57
N GLU A 384 -11.63 7.93 -18.52
CA GLU A 384 -12.91 8.48 -18.99
C GLU A 384 -14.00 8.47 -17.90
N ARG A 385 -14.03 7.45 -17.03
CA ARG A 385 -14.95 7.44 -15.88
C ARG A 385 -14.65 8.59 -14.92
N VAL A 386 -13.37 8.84 -14.64
CA VAL A 386 -12.95 9.96 -13.80
C VAL A 386 -13.30 11.30 -14.46
N ARG A 387 -13.13 11.45 -15.78
CA ARG A 387 -13.55 12.65 -16.51
C ARG A 387 -15.06 12.89 -16.40
N GLN A 388 -15.88 11.84 -16.44
CA GLN A 388 -17.32 12.00 -16.25
C GLN A 388 -17.68 12.46 -14.83
N ALA A 389 -16.98 11.97 -13.82
CA ALA A 389 -17.14 12.40 -12.43
C ALA A 389 -16.60 13.82 -12.18
N CYS A 390 -15.58 14.24 -12.95
CA CYS A 390 -14.86 15.50 -12.80
C CYS A 390 -14.71 16.24 -14.16
N PRO A 391 -15.82 16.71 -14.77
CA PRO A 391 -15.87 17.13 -16.17
C PRO A 391 -14.95 18.30 -16.54
N ASP A 392 -14.62 19.16 -15.59
CA ASP A 392 -13.79 20.36 -15.80
C ASP A 392 -12.31 20.16 -15.44
N LYS A 393 -11.90 18.93 -15.12
CA LYS A 393 -10.54 18.63 -14.65
C LYS A 393 -9.77 17.82 -15.68
N ARG A 394 -8.54 18.26 -15.96
CA ARG A 394 -7.55 17.38 -16.60
C ARG A 394 -7.25 16.24 -15.64
N VAL A 395 -7.35 15.02 -16.15
CA VAL A 395 -7.03 13.78 -15.42
C VAL A 395 -5.57 13.42 -15.69
N ILE A 396 -4.80 13.20 -14.63
CA ILE A 396 -3.41 12.76 -14.69
C ILE A 396 -3.34 11.44 -13.92
N VAL A 397 -2.87 10.38 -14.58
CA VAL A 397 -2.66 9.08 -13.96
C VAL A 397 -1.33 9.12 -13.22
N THR A 398 -1.38 9.17 -11.90
CA THR A 398 -0.20 9.38 -11.05
C THR A 398 0.55 8.10 -10.72
N GLU A 399 -0.09 6.94 -10.91
CA GLU A 399 0.53 5.61 -10.91
C GLU A 399 -0.21 4.70 -11.90
N SER A 400 0.56 4.01 -12.73
CA SER A 400 0.09 2.84 -13.47
C SER A 400 1.26 1.94 -13.85
N GLY A 401 1.07 0.63 -13.76
CA GLY A 401 2.12 -0.33 -14.03
C GLY A 401 1.61 -1.77 -14.02
N TRP A 402 2.55 -2.70 -13.95
CA TRP A 402 2.26 -4.12 -13.85
C TRP A 402 3.43 -4.84 -13.14
N PRO A 403 3.18 -5.78 -12.21
CA PRO A 403 4.27 -6.45 -11.51
C PRO A 403 4.92 -7.53 -12.37
N HIS A 404 6.25 -7.66 -12.31
CA HIS A 404 6.98 -8.72 -13.01
C HIS A 404 7.00 -10.05 -12.25
N LYS A 405 6.52 -10.06 -11.00
CA LYS A 405 6.44 -11.23 -10.14
C LYS A 405 5.35 -11.04 -9.08
N GLY A 406 4.82 -12.14 -8.56
CA GLY A 406 3.73 -12.20 -7.61
C GLY A 406 2.88 -13.41 -7.92
N ASP A 407 1.68 -13.47 -7.34
CA ASP A 407 0.67 -14.44 -7.71
C ASP A 407 -0.17 -13.92 -8.87
N ASN A 408 -0.57 -14.83 -9.75
CA ASN A 408 -1.55 -14.54 -10.79
C ASN A 408 -2.96 -14.55 -10.17
N HIS A 409 -3.87 -13.78 -10.75
CA HIS A 409 -5.30 -13.91 -10.46
C HIS A 409 -6.13 -13.67 -11.71
N ASP A 410 -7.19 -14.46 -11.88
CA ASP A 410 -8.11 -14.36 -13.02
C ASP A 410 -7.34 -14.27 -14.37
N ASP A 411 -7.55 -13.19 -15.13
CA ASP A 411 -6.86 -12.92 -16.39
C ASP A 411 -5.50 -12.19 -16.22
N ALA A 412 -5.18 -11.73 -15.01
CA ALA A 412 -3.96 -10.98 -14.71
C ALA A 412 -2.80 -11.93 -14.32
N VAL A 413 -1.77 -11.98 -15.19
CA VAL A 413 -0.55 -12.77 -14.99
C VAL A 413 0.61 -11.86 -14.55
N ALA A 414 1.24 -12.15 -13.41
CA ALA A 414 2.46 -11.48 -12.96
C ALA A 414 3.70 -12.22 -13.52
N SER A 415 4.37 -11.62 -14.50
CA SER A 415 5.60 -12.15 -15.10
C SER A 415 6.40 -11.03 -15.78
N PRO A 416 7.70 -11.20 -16.06
CA PRO A 416 8.48 -10.23 -16.81
C PRO A 416 7.88 -9.95 -18.20
N GLU A 417 7.40 -10.98 -18.90
CA GLU A 417 6.78 -10.86 -20.22
C GLU A 417 5.46 -10.08 -20.14
N ALA A 418 4.63 -10.35 -19.13
CA ALA A 418 3.40 -9.61 -18.89
C ALA A 418 3.67 -8.15 -18.53
N GLN A 419 4.66 -7.87 -17.67
CA GLN A 419 5.04 -6.50 -17.35
C GLN A 419 5.46 -5.75 -18.63
N GLN A 420 6.26 -6.37 -19.49
CA GLN A 420 6.65 -5.77 -20.76
C GLN A 420 5.44 -5.48 -21.66
N ALA A 421 4.51 -6.41 -21.78
CA ALA A 421 3.29 -6.25 -22.57
C ALA A 421 2.39 -5.12 -22.03
N ALA A 422 2.20 -5.05 -20.71
CA ALA A 422 1.42 -4.00 -20.06
C ALA A 422 2.04 -2.62 -20.22
N LEU A 423 3.35 -2.48 -20.00
CA LEU A 423 4.05 -1.22 -20.20
C LEU A 423 4.02 -0.78 -21.67
N ALA A 424 4.09 -1.72 -22.63
CA ALA A 424 3.92 -1.40 -24.05
C ALA A 424 2.49 -0.93 -24.36
N SER A 425 1.48 -1.60 -23.80
CA SER A 425 0.06 -1.23 -23.94
C SER A 425 -0.21 0.17 -23.38
N ILE A 426 0.27 0.46 -22.17
CA ILE A 426 0.16 1.78 -21.53
C ILE A 426 0.83 2.86 -22.36
N ARG A 427 2.08 2.64 -22.82
CA ARG A 427 2.80 3.60 -23.68
C ARG A 427 2.14 3.82 -25.04
N ASN A 428 1.36 2.86 -25.53
CA ASN A 428 0.61 3.04 -26.78
C ASN A 428 -0.59 3.99 -26.61
N GLU A 429 -1.25 3.95 -25.45
CA GLU A 429 -2.41 4.81 -25.16
C GLU A 429 -2.02 6.18 -24.58
N PHE A 430 -0.87 6.27 -23.91
CA PHE A 430 -0.43 7.48 -23.20
C PHE A 430 0.95 7.95 -23.68
N GLN A 431 1.01 9.20 -24.13
CA GLN A 431 2.25 9.92 -24.43
C GLN A 431 2.57 11.00 -23.38
N GLN A 432 1.61 11.34 -22.52
CA GLN A 432 1.67 12.32 -21.44
C GLN A 432 0.60 11.98 -20.40
N ASP A 433 0.52 12.73 -19.31
CA ASP A 433 -0.52 12.57 -18.27
C ASP A 433 -0.54 11.20 -17.58
N LEU A 434 0.60 10.51 -17.58
CA LEU A 434 0.75 9.24 -16.88
C LEU A 434 2.15 9.07 -16.31
N PHE A 435 2.22 8.56 -15.08
CA PHE A 435 3.45 8.16 -14.41
C PHE A 435 3.53 6.63 -14.34
N LEU A 436 4.61 6.07 -14.88
CA LEU A 436 4.86 4.63 -14.79
C LEU A 436 5.29 4.25 -13.39
N PHE A 437 4.63 3.24 -12.82
CA PHE A 437 4.87 2.70 -11.50
C PHE A 437 5.49 1.29 -11.57
N ASN A 438 6.65 1.01 -10.96
CA ASN A 438 7.60 1.92 -10.31
C ASN A 438 8.96 1.83 -11.00
N ALA A 439 9.81 2.84 -10.85
CA ALA A 439 11.16 2.81 -11.45
C ALA A 439 11.91 1.52 -11.05
N PHE A 440 12.02 1.25 -9.75
CA PHE A 440 12.78 0.12 -9.22
C PHE A 440 11.90 -0.70 -8.28
N ASP A 441 12.28 -1.96 -8.08
CA ASP A 441 11.61 -2.83 -7.12
C ASP A 441 11.71 -2.28 -5.69
N SER A 442 10.59 -2.37 -4.97
CA SER A 442 10.42 -1.86 -3.61
C SER A 442 10.42 -3.03 -2.62
N LEU A 443 11.55 -3.73 -2.53
CA LEU A 443 11.67 -4.98 -1.75
C LEU A 443 11.40 -4.81 -0.23
N TRP A 444 11.39 -3.57 0.26
CA TRP A 444 11.05 -3.24 1.63
C TRP A 444 9.55 -3.35 1.94
N LYS A 445 8.69 -3.35 0.91
CA LYS A 445 7.23 -3.43 1.08
C LYS A 445 6.79 -4.82 1.49
N THR A 446 5.72 -4.90 2.29
CA THR A 446 5.09 -6.17 2.66
C THR A 446 4.20 -6.66 1.54
N ASP A 447 4.27 -7.97 1.28
CA ASP A 447 3.36 -8.67 0.37
C ASP A 447 2.21 -9.24 1.19
N ASP A 448 1.00 -9.20 0.64
CA ASP A 448 -0.17 -9.88 1.18
C ASP A 448 -1.12 -10.35 0.07
N ASP A 449 -2.14 -11.12 0.45
CA ASP A 449 -3.11 -11.67 -0.49
C ASP A 449 -3.94 -10.59 -1.20
N SER A 450 -4.13 -9.41 -0.57
CA SER A 450 -4.88 -8.30 -1.18
C SER A 450 -4.14 -7.65 -2.36
N THR A 451 -2.82 -7.83 -2.38
CA THR A 451 -1.92 -7.33 -3.42
C THR A 451 -1.35 -8.46 -4.27
N PHE A 452 -1.89 -9.67 -4.13
CA PHE A 452 -1.44 -10.88 -4.83
C PHE A 452 0.07 -11.11 -4.69
N ASN A 453 0.62 -10.83 -3.51
CA ASN A 453 2.05 -10.93 -3.21
C ASN A 453 2.97 -10.22 -4.22
N ALA A 454 2.50 -9.09 -4.79
CA ALA A 454 3.16 -8.42 -5.91
C ALA A 454 3.82 -7.07 -5.54
N GLU A 455 3.58 -6.52 -4.35
CA GLU A 455 4.01 -5.16 -3.94
C GLU A 455 5.51 -4.89 -4.12
N LYS A 456 6.33 -5.92 -3.99
CA LYS A 456 7.79 -5.78 -4.13
C LYS A 456 8.29 -5.65 -5.57
N TYR A 457 7.47 -6.01 -6.57
CA TYR A 457 7.95 -6.41 -7.90
C TYR A 457 7.41 -5.54 -9.05
N TRP A 458 7.15 -4.26 -8.80
CA TRP A 458 6.67 -3.30 -9.81
C TRP A 458 7.78 -2.58 -10.57
N GLY A 459 9.05 -2.79 -10.18
CA GLY A 459 10.21 -2.18 -10.82
C GLY A 459 10.34 -2.62 -12.27
N PHE A 460 10.55 -1.66 -13.17
CA PHE A 460 10.80 -1.95 -14.59
C PHE A 460 12.19 -1.52 -15.07
N MET A 461 12.95 -0.81 -14.24
CA MET A 461 14.36 -0.49 -14.48
C MET A 461 15.22 -1.63 -13.95
N SER A 462 16.21 -2.05 -14.76
CA SER A 462 17.13 -3.16 -14.49
C SER A 462 18.46 -2.71 -13.91
#